data_AF-A0A7X9L010-F1
#
_entry.id   AF-A0A7X9L010-F1
#
_cell.length_a   1.000
_cell.length_b   1.000
_cell.length_c   1.000
_cell.angle_alpha   90.00
_cell.angle_beta   90.00
_cell.angle_gamma   90.00
#
_symmetry.space_group_name_H-M   'P 1'
#
loop_
_entity.id
_entity.type
_entity.pdbx_description
1 polymer ?
#
loop_
_entity_poly.entity_id
_entity_poly.type
_entity_poly.pdbx_seq_one_letter_code
_entity_poly.pdbx_strand_id
1 'polypeptide(L)'
;MSNTDEFKYEIINELGKITEKSTGWYKEFNRISFNGREPKYDIRMWKDNRNKMGKGITLSESELRKLKELIDIEIDYLDRKDFSNIEKNQSNVE
;
A
#
# COMPACT_ATOMS: atom_id res chain seq x y z
N MET A 1 -30.09 20.94 -12.95
CA MET A 1 -29.37 20.90 -11.66
C MET A 1 -28.33 19.80 -11.77
N SER A 2 -27.04 20.14 -11.72
CA SER A 2 -25.95 19.16 -11.72
C SER A 2 -25.91 18.50 -10.34
N ASN A 3 -26.61 17.38 -10.19
CA ASN A 3 -26.40 16.48 -9.05
C ASN A 3 -25.00 15.87 -9.22
N THR A 4 -24.01 16.54 -8.63
CA THR A 4 -22.67 16.00 -8.52
C THR A 4 -22.71 15.26 -7.19
N ASP A 5 -23.01 13.95 -7.23
CA ASP A 5 -22.96 13.13 -6.03
C ASP A 5 -21.58 13.27 -5.40
N GLU A 6 -21.53 13.86 -4.20
CA GLU A 6 -20.30 14.06 -3.46
C GLU A 6 -19.69 12.69 -3.14
N PHE A 7 -18.43 12.47 -3.54
CA PHE A 7 -17.73 11.23 -3.24
C PHE A 7 -17.46 11.16 -1.73
N LYS A 8 -18.04 10.15 -1.08
CA LYS A 8 -17.88 9.91 0.36
C LYS A 8 -17.06 8.67 0.60
N TYR A 9 -16.25 8.69 1.64
CA TYR A 9 -15.54 7.51 2.10
C TYR A 9 -15.50 7.49 3.63
N GLU A 10 -15.42 6.29 4.19
CA GLU A 10 -15.28 6.06 5.62
C GLU A 10 -14.14 5.07 5.85
N ILE A 11 -13.20 5.42 6.73
CA ILE A 11 -12.10 4.53 7.12
C ILE A 11 -12.61 3.63 8.24
N ILE A 12 -12.88 2.38 7.90
CA ILE A 12 -13.41 1.37 8.81
C ILE A 12 -12.31 0.81 9.70
N ASN A 13 -11.09 0.66 9.15
CA ASN A 13 -9.93 0.23 9.91
C ASN A 13 -8.66 0.89 9.37
N GLU A 14 -7.89 1.51 10.24
CA GLU A 14 -6.60 2.11 9.92
C GLU A 14 -5.49 1.07 10.15
N LEU A 15 -4.79 0.65 9.09
CA LEU A 15 -3.73 -0.35 9.21
C LEU A 15 -2.35 0.32 9.29
N GLY A 16 -2.11 1.38 8.52
CA GLY A 16 -0.94 2.23 8.71
C GLY A 16 -0.38 2.89 7.45
N LYS A 17 0.73 3.60 7.64
CA LYS A 17 1.48 4.30 6.59
C LYS A 17 2.55 3.37 6.00
N ILE A 18 2.57 3.28 4.67
CA ILE A 18 3.63 2.60 3.92
C ILE A 18 4.82 3.54 3.69
N THR A 19 4.58 4.84 3.59
CA THR A 19 5.63 5.85 3.37
C THR A 19 5.66 6.83 4.54
N GLU A 20 6.81 6.92 5.21
CA GLU A 20 7.00 7.81 6.36
C GLU A 20 7.35 9.25 5.97
N LYS A 21 8.05 9.46 4.84
CA LYS A 21 8.61 10.76 4.44
C LYS A 21 8.34 11.07 2.98
N SER A 22 7.32 11.89 2.72
CA SER A 22 7.10 12.52 1.43
C SER A 22 6.51 13.92 1.69
N THR A 23 6.91 14.91 0.90
CA THR A 23 6.50 16.31 1.09
C THR A 23 5.00 16.46 0.79
N GLY A 24 4.19 16.32 1.84
CA GLY A 24 2.75 16.58 1.85
C GLY A 24 1.87 15.42 1.39
N TRP A 25 2.40 14.47 0.62
CA TRP A 25 1.70 13.22 0.30
C TRP A 25 2.22 12.07 1.15
N TYR A 26 1.40 11.09 1.47
CA TYR A 26 1.83 9.87 2.13
C TYR A 26 0.99 8.71 1.66
N LYS A 27 1.58 7.52 1.56
CA LYS A 27 0.88 6.31 1.15
C LYS A 27 0.40 5.56 2.39
N GLU A 28 -0.86 5.17 2.41
CA GLU A 28 -1.44 4.37 3.49
C GLU A 28 -2.09 3.12 2.95
N PHE A 29 -2.21 2.16 3.84
CA PHE A 29 -3.02 0.96 3.66
C PHE A 29 -4.11 0.94 4.73
N ASN A 30 -5.38 0.92 4.31
CA ASN A 30 -6.53 0.97 5.22
C ASN A 30 -7.68 0.10 4.68
N ARG A 31 -8.68 -0.17 5.52
CA ARG A 31 -9.99 -0.70 5.10
C ARG A 31 -10.99 0.45 5.00
N ILE A 32 -11.58 0.65 3.82
CA ILE A 32 -12.39 1.83 3.48
C ILE A 32 -13.73 1.40 2.87
N SER A 33 -14.82 2.00 3.33
CA SER A 33 -16.11 1.99 2.64
C SER A 33 -16.20 3.20 1.72
N PHE A 34 -16.46 2.98 0.44
CA PHE A 34 -16.68 4.06 -0.53
C PHE A 34 -18.17 4.19 -0.82
N ASN A 35 -18.72 5.39 -0.65
CA ASN A 35 -20.13 5.71 -0.87
C ASN A 35 -21.10 4.75 -0.14
N GLY A 36 -20.75 4.35 1.09
CA GLY A 36 -21.56 3.43 1.91
C GLY A 36 -21.60 1.98 1.42
N ARG A 37 -20.73 1.60 0.47
CA ARG A 37 -20.64 0.22 -0.03
C ARG A 37 -19.84 -0.67 0.92
N GLU A 38 -19.83 -1.96 0.62
CA GLU A 38 -19.06 -2.95 1.36
C GLU A 38 -17.58 -2.50 1.52
N PRO A 39 -17.05 -2.49 2.76
CA PRO A 39 -15.68 -2.05 3.01
C PRO A 39 -14.64 -2.95 2.33
N LYS A 40 -13.73 -2.34 1.58
CA LYS A 40 -12.62 -3.00 0.90
C LYS A 40 -11.28 -2.49 1.41
N TYR A 41 -10.23 -3.21 1.06
CA TYR A 41 -8.85 -2.84 1.37
C TYR A 41 -8.35 -1.85 0.32
N ASP A 42 -7.65 -0.79 0.72
CA ASP A 42 -7.23 0.26 -0.20
C ASP A 42 -5.82 0.74 0.15
N ILE A 43 -4.93 0.72 -0.86
CA ILE A 43 -3.60 1.30 -0.79
C ILE A 43 -3.58 2.55 -1.64
N ARG A 44 -3.41 3.72 -1.03
CA ARG A 44 -3.58 5.01 -1.74
C ARG A 44 -2.69 6.10 -1.18
N MET A 45 -2.37 7.07 -2.04
CA MET A 45 -1.76 8.33 -1.64
C MET A 45 -2.80 9.30 -1.07
N TRP A 46 -2.50 9.85 0.09
CA TRP A 46 -3.29 10.86 0.78
C TRP A 46 -2.49 12.13 1.00
N LYS A 47 -3.18 13.26 1.08
CA LYS A 47 -2.62 14.58 1.42
C LYS A 47 -3.59 15.36 2.30
N ASP A 48 -3.07 16.34 3.02
CA ASP A 48 -3.82 17.28 3.86
C ASP A 48 -4.70 16.52 4.88
N ASN A 49 -4.11 15.58 5.63
CA ASN A 49 -4.80 14.72 6.59
C ASN A 49 -6.00 13.96 5.98
N ARG A 50 -5.77 13.29 4.84
CA ARG A 50 -6.75 12.52 4.07
C ARG A 50 -7.86 13.34 3.37
N ASN A 51 -7.82 14.67 3.40
CA ASN A 51 -8.79 15.49 2.65
C ASN A 51 -8.63 15.38 1.12
N LYS A 52 -7.43 15.00 0.64
CA LYS A 52 -7.17 14.78 -0.79
C LYS A 52 -6.72 13.36 -1.04
N MET A 53 -7.42 12.70 -1.96
CA MET A 53 -7.08 11.38 -2.48
C MET A 53 -6.25 11.51 -3.76
N GLY A 54 -5.16 10.76 -3.82
CA GLY A 54 -4.37 10.54 -5.02
C GLY A 54 -4.67 9.18 -5.66
N LYS A 55 -3.73 8.72 -6.49
CA LYS A 55 -3.79 7.39 -7.10
C LYS A 55 -3.71 6.31 -6.02
N GLY A 56 -4.43 5.21 -6.23
CA GLY A 56 -4.47 4.07 -5.33
C GLY A 56 -5.09 2.87 -6.00
N ILE A 57 -5.09 1.76 -5.28
CA ILE A 57 -5.69 0.50 -5.68
C ILE A 57 -6.58 -0.01 -4.56
N THR A 58 -7.78 -0.45 -4.93
CA THR A 58 -8.71 -1.10 -4.03
C THR A 58 -8.67 -2.61 -4.27
N LEU A 59 -8.62 -3.39 -3.20
CA LEU A 59 -8.51 -4.84 -3.18
C LEU A 59 -9.70 -5.42 -2.43
N SER A 60 -10.28 -6.47 -2.99
CA SER A 60 -11.12 -7.40 -2.24
C SER A 60 -10.28 -8.15 -1.19
N GLU A 61 -10.96 -8.85 -0.28
CA GLU A 61 -10.27 -9.67 0.72
C GLU A 61 -9.43 -10.79 0.06
N SER A 62 -9.95 -11.45 -0.98
CA SER A 62 -9.23 -12.52 -1.68
C SER A 62 -7.98 -11.99 -2.39
N GLU A 63 -8.08 -10.84 -3.05
CA GLU A 63 -6.92 -10.16 -3.67
C GLU A 63 -5.89 -9.74 -2.62
N LEU A 64 -6.31 -9.23 -1.46
CA LEU A 64 -5.39 -8.90 -0.36
C LEU A 64 -4.63 -10.14 0.12
N ARG A 65 -5.34 -11.23 0.40
CA ARG A 65 -4.74 -12.48 0.87
C ARG A 65 -3.73 -13.01 -0.14
N LYS A 66 -4.07 -12.98 -1.43
CA LYS A 66 -3.15 -13.42 -2.48
C LYS A 66 -1.95 -12.48 -2.63
N LEU A 67 -2.18 -11.16 -2.53
CA LEU A 67 -1.10 -10.17 -2.58
C LEU A 67 -0.10 -10.36 -1.44
N LYS A 68 -0.56 -10.68 -0.21
CA LYS A 68 0.32 -11.02 0.91
C LYS A 68 1.27 -12.17 0.54
N GLU A 69 0.74 -13.27 0.00
CA GLU A 69 1.57 -14.43 -0.39
C GLU A 69 2.63 -14.03 -1.42
N LEU A 70 2.28 -13.22 -2.41
CA LEU A 70 3.22 -12.76 -3.43
C LEU A 70 4.28 -11.83 -2.87
N ILE A 71 3.91 -10.93 -1.96
CA ILE A 71 4.86 -10.06 -1.26
C ILE A 71 5.83 -10.89 -0.43
N ASP A 72 5.35 -11.88 0.34
CA ASP A 72 6.22 -12.73 1.16
C ASP A 72 7.26 -13.49 0.30
N ILE A 73 6.83 -13.99 -0.88
CA ILE A 73 7.73 -14.64 -1.84
C ILE A 73 8.79 -13.67 -2.38
N GLU A 74 8.38 -12.46 -2.76
CA GLU A 74 9.32 -11.45 -3.28
C GLU A 74 10.32 -11.01 -2.21
N ILE A 75 9.88 -10.81 -0.96
CA ILE A 75 10.77 -10.43 0.14
C ILE A 75 11.79 -11.54 0.42
N ASP A 76 11.37 -12.81 0.48
CA ASP A 76 12.31 -13.95 0.63
C ASP A 76 13.35 -14.00 -0.51
N TYR A 77 12.94 -13.71 -1.74
CA TYR A 77 13.88 -13.61 -2.86
C TYR A 77 14.87 -12.45 -2.71
N LEU A 78 14.39 -11.26 -2.33
CA LEU A 78 15.22 -10.07 -2.14
C LEU A 78 16.25 -10.27 -1.03
N ASP A 79 15.82 -10.81 0.12
CA ASP A 79 16.70 -11.07 1.26
C ASP A 79 17.83 -12.05 0.86
N ARG A 80 17.50 -13.15 0.16
CA ARG A 80 18.49 -14.12 -0.33
C ARG A 80 19.47 -13.53 -1.33
N LYS A 81 18.98 -12.65 -2.22
CA LYS A 81 19.83 -11.99 -3.21
C LYS A 81 20.89 -11.12 -2.54
N ASP A 82 20.52 -10.42 -1.47
CA ASP A 82 21.45 -9.59 -0.70
C ASP A 82 22.56 -10.43 -0.05
N PHE A 83 22.25 -11.61 0.49
CA PHE A 83 23.26 -12.56 0.99
C PHE A 83 24.22 -13.03 -0.12
N SER A 84 23.69 -13.37 -1.31
CA SER A 84 24.52 -13.83 -2.44
C SER A 84 25.49 -12.76 -2.96
N ASN A 85 25.12 -11.47 -2.84
CA ASN A 85 25.98 -10.35 -3.23
C ASN A 85 27.11 -10.11 -2.22
N ILE A 86 26.90 -10.43 -0.93
CA ILE A 86 27.94 -10.34 0.11
C ILE A 86 29.02 -11.39 -0.13
N GLU A 87 28.66 -12.65 -0.41
CA GLU A 87 29.63 -13.73 -0.65
C GLU A 87 30.51 -13.47 -1.88
N LYS A 88 29.93 -12.94 -2.97
CA LYS A 88 30.68 -12.62 -4.20
C LYS A 88 31.66 -11.44 -4.03
N ASN A 89 31.42 -10.54 -3.08
CA ASN A 89 32.31 -9.42 -2.82
C ASN A 89 33.49 -9.79 -1.90
N GLN A 90 33.36 -10.84 -1.09
CA GLN A 90 34.45 -11.35 -0.26
C GLN A 90 35.49 -12.15 -1.05
N SER A 91 35.10 -12.78 -2.18
CA SER A 91 36.01 -13.54 -3.04
C SER A 91 36.80 -12.71 -4.07
N ASN A 92 36.56 -11.40 -4.16
CA ASN A 92 37.29 -10.48 -5.05
C ASN A 92 38.36 -9.64 -4.31
N VAL A 93 38.64 -9.97 -3.04
CA VAL A 93 39.70 -9.36 -2.23
C VAL A 93 40.84 -10.38 -2.05
N GLU A 94 41.39 -10.88 -3.16
CA GLU A 94 42.69 -11.57 -3.22
C GLU A 94 43.44 -11.12 -4.48
#